data_AF-A0A3R7XDJ7-F1
#
_entry.id   AF-A0A3R7XDJ7-F1
#
_cell.length_a   1.000
_cell.length_b   1.000
_cell.length_c   1.000
_cell.angle_alpha   90.00
_cell.angle_beta   90.00
_cell.angle_gamma   90.00
#
_symmetry.space_group_name_H-M   'P 1'
#
loop_
_entity.id
_entity.type
_entity.pdbx_description
1 polymer ?
#
loop_
_entity_poly.entity_id
_entity_poly.type
_entity_poly.pdbx_seq_one_letter_code
_entity_poly.pdbx_strand_id
1 'polypeptide(L)'
;MSLRVDICPYGFTCSGRKQAFYWYTASGEDLGRWKDEEGGKMLKFNFLNPGGETFFELWNSYITRWETVYTGNEGPIDSTKYSRFAVFAWPTVRHGENMLNFTSAELAVKDLASRKPVSAAELRTFLDAATSRYGWGVEDWWRRCPKVSIRFCRSFLNLLVDVGDPELTKLFLSKYCPRLGKQNENASLIPAFIKIASTFSWDDVGEALLDILGTQSPYWGYGEKPGDSAVELLLRVAAGLNDGVPRQALLAKALEKSKKRKRSCILPQQLKFCGNMLSASVTPNPSIW
;
A
#
# COMPACT_ATOMS: atom_id res chain seq x y z
N MET A 1 20.34 2.10 -5.62
CA MET A 1 19.20 1.52 -6.34
C MET A 1 19.68 1.07 -7.69
N SER A 2 19.27 -0.10 -8.15
CA SER A 2 19.57 -0.58 -9.49
C SER A 2 18.31 -0.55 -10.33
N LEU A 3 18.40 0.04 -11.52
CA LEU A 3 17.29 0.15 -12.47
C LEU A 3 17.48 -0.91 -13.56
N ARG A 4 16.53 -1.84 -13.72
CA ARG A 4 16.47 -2.69 -14.91
C ARG A 4 15.59 -2.04 -15.93
N VAL A 5 16.11 -1.80 -17.14
CA VAL A 5 15.34 -1.28 -18.27
C VAL A 5 14.98 -2.42 -19.20
N ASP A 6 13.70 -2.57 -19.51
CA ASP A 6 13.16 -3.53 -20.44
C ASP A 6 12.65 -2.81 -21.69
N ILE A 7 13.13 -3.19 -22.88
CA ILE A 7 12.68 -2.65 -24.17
C ILE A 7 12.16 -3.82 -25.02
N CYS A 8 10.92 -3.71 -25.51
CA CYS A 8 10.32 -4.68 -26.42
C CYS A 8 9.85 -3.98 -27.71
N PRO A 9 10.46 -4.25 -28.87
CA PRO A 9 9.87 -3.97 -30.18
C PRO A 9 8.88 -5.10 -30.57
N TYR A 10 7.62 -4.78 -30.89
CA TYR A 10 6.63 -5.76 -31.38
C TYR A 10 6.48 -5.71 -32.91
N GLY A 11 6.09 -6.85 -33.49
CA GLY A 11 5.76 -7.06 -34.90
C GLY A 11 4.29 -6.78 -35.29
N PHE A 12 4.17 -6.28 -36.52
CA PHE A 12 3.08 -6.08 -37.49
C PHE A 12 1.59 -5.81 -37.19
N THR A 13 1.01 -5.95 -35.99
CA THR A 13 -0.46 -5.65 -35.86
C THR A 13 -0.94 -4.84 -34.66
N CYS A 14 -0.08 -4.46 -33.71
CA CYS A 14 -0.45 -3.52 -32.64
C CYS A 14 0.70 -2.52 -32.36
N SER A 15 0.34 -1.26 -32.18
CA SER A 15 1.17 -0.06 -32.15
C SER A 15 2.24 0.02 -31.03
N GLY A 16 3.53 0.15 -31.41
CA GLY A 16 4.55 0.88 -30.62
C GLY A 16 5.64 0.08 -29.88
N ARG A 17 6.79 0.75 -29.62
CA ARG A 17 7.86 0.27 -28.71
C ARG A 17 7.33 0.32 -27.28
N LYS A 18 7.47 -0.77 -26.51
CA LYS A 18 7.13 -0.80 -25.08
C LYS A 18 8.39 -0.74 -24.23
N GLN A 19 8.37 0.12 -23.23
CA GLN A 19 9.43 0.33 -22.26
C GLN A 19 8.88 0.10 -20.86
N ALA A 20 9.69 -0.55 -20.04
CA ALA A 20 9.43 -0.70 -18.63
C ALA A 20 10.73 -0.53 -17.85
N PHE A 21 10.60 -0.10 -16.61
CA PHE A 21 11.73 -0.18 -15.71
C PHE A 21 11.32 -0.73 -14.35
N TYR A 22 12.26 -1.42 -13.73
CA TYR A 22 12.09 -2.07 -12.44
C TYR A 22 13.16 -1.54 -11.51
N TRP A 23 12.73 -1.09 -10.34
CA TRP A 23 13.61 -0.59 -9.30
C TRP A 23 13.92 -1.72 -8.34
N TYR A 24 15.20 -1.92 -8.05
CA TYR A 24 15.64 -2.86 -7.03
C TYR A 24 16.53 -2.18 -5.99
N THR A 25 16.51 -2.71 -4.77
CA THR A 25 17.56 -2.42 -3.79
C THR A 25 18.88 -3.03 -4.25
N ALA A 26 20.00 -2.62 -3.64
CA ALA A 26 21.30 -3.24 -3.92
C ALA A 26 21.32 -4.74 -3.56
N SER A 27 20.43 -5.20 -2.69
CA SER A 27 20.24 -6.61 -2.32
C SER A 27 19.20 -7.35 -3.17
N GLY A 28 18.64 -6.70 -4.21
CA GLY A 28 17.72 -7.32 -5.16
C GLY A 28 16.23 -7.33 -4.76
N GLU A 29 15.83 -6.64 -3.69
CA GLU A 29 14.42 -6.48 -3.34
C GLU A 29 13.71 -5.63 -4.40
N ASP A 30 12.57 -6.09 -4.92
CA ASP A 30 11.73 -5.34 -5.86
C ASP A 30 11.08 -4.15 -5.15
N LEU A 31 11.35 -2.95 -5.66
CA LEU A 31 10.86 -1.68 -5.14
C LEU A 31 9.73 -1.09 -5.98
N GLY A 32 9.34 -1.79 -7.03
CA GLY A 32 8.28 -1.42 -7.95
C GLY A 32 8.77 -1.20 -9.37
N ARG A 33 7.80 -1.04 -10.25
CA ARG A 33 8.02 -0.88 -11.69
C ARG A 33 7.20 0.27 -12.24
N TRP A 34 7.54 0.66 -13.46
CA TRP A 34 6.74 1.53 -14.31
C TRP A 34 6.73 0.95 -15.72
N LYS A 35 5.65 1.21 -16.44
CA LYS A 35 5.47 0.81 -17.83
C LYS A 35 4.85 1.95 -18.63
N ASP A 36 5.15 2.01 -19.92
CA ASP A 36 4.55 3.00 -20.85
C ASP A 36 3.01 3.05 -20.76
N GLU A 37 2.36 1.92 -20.52
CA GLU A 37 0.90 1.78 -20.44
C GLU A 37 0.29 2.38 -19.15
N GLU A 38 1.09 2.59 -18.09
CA GLU A 38 0.60 3.03 -16.77
C GLU A 38 0.55 4.56 -16.63
N GLY A 39 1.05 5.34 -17.60
CA GLY A 39 1.30 6.77 -17.38
C GLY A 39 0.92 7.74 -18.49
N GLY A 40 0.52 7.31 -19.69
CA GLY A 40 0.16 8.17 -20.82
C GLY A 40 1.28 9.10 -21.35
N LYS A 41 2.34 9.32 -20.57
CA LYS A 41 3.56 10.05 -20.92
C LYS A 41 4.68 9.03 -21.11
N MET A 42 5.00 8.77 -22.37
CA MET A 42 6.19 7.99 -22.74
C MET A 42 7.43 8.72 -22.24
N LEU A 43 8.21 8.09 -21.35
CA LEU A 43 9.49 8.64 -20.94
C LEU A 43 10.51 8.35 -22.05
N LYS A 44 10.95 9.38 -22.76
CA LYS A 44 12.04 9.21 -23.72
C LYS A 44 13.38 9.16 -22.99
N PHE A 45 13.98 7.97 -22.92
CA PHE A 45 15.32 7.83 -22.36
C PHE A 45 16.37 8.53 -23.23
N ASN A 46 17.27 9.24 -22.58
CA ASN A 46 18.56 9.60 -23.14
C ASN A 46 19.60 8.75 -22.41
N PHE A 47 20.18 7.79 -23.13
CA PHE A 47 21.25 6.97 -22.59
C PHE A 47 22.57 7.74 -22.70
N LEU A 48 23.24 7.95 -21.58
CA LEU A 48 24.64 8.35 -21.61
C LEU A 48 25.42 7.17 -22.17
N ASN A 49 26.04 7.39 -23.32
CA ASN A 49 26.80 6.39 -24.06
C ASN A 49 28.25 6.87 -24.22
N PRO A 50 29.01 6.99 -23.11
CA PRO A 50 30.34 7.59 -23.14
C PRO A 50 31.35 6.78 -23.96
N GLY A 51 31.11 5.47 -24.18
CA GLY A 51 31.94 4.63 -25.02
C GLY A 51 31.59 4.70 -26.52
N GLY A 52 30.55 5.45 -26.91
CA GLY A 52 30.14 5.59 -28.30
C GLY A 52 29.55 4.33 -28.93
N GLU A 53 29.18 3.33 -28.12
CA GLU A 53 28.65 2.06 -28.59
C GLU A 53 27.34 2.23 -29.37
N THR A 54 27.14 1.45 -30.43
CA THR A 54 25.85 1.38 -31.11
C THR A 54 24.79 0.78 -30.19
N PHE A 55 23.51 1.02 -30.49
CA PHE A 55 22.41 0.38 -29.76
C PHE A 55 22.56 -1.15 -29.77
N PHE A 56 22.97 -1.74 -30.89
CA PHE A 56 23.21 -3.18 -30.94
C PHE A 56 24.29 -3.61 -29.95
N GLU A 57 25.45 -2.96 -29.94
CA GLU A 57 26.56 -3.28 -29.02
C GLU A 57 26.17 -3.11 -27.54
N LEU A 58 25.36 -2.10 -27.21
CA LEU A 58 24.90 -1.87 -25.84
C LEU A 58 23.96 -2.96 -25.30
N TRP A 59 23.19 -3.61 -26.17
CA TRP A 59 22.06 -4.44 -25.78
C TRP A 59 22.14 -5.90 -26.24
N ASN A 60 23.03 -6.24 -27.19
CA ASN A 60 23.08 -7.57 -27.82
C ASN A 60 23.34 -8.72 -26.83
N SER A 61 24.20 -8.51 -25.83
CA SER A 61 24.47 -9.50 -24.78
C SER A 61 23.32 -9.67 -23.78
N TYR A 62 22.29 -8.84 -23.87
CA TYR A 62 21.18 -8.75 -22.93
C TYR A 62 19.82 -9.05 -23.57
N ILE A 63 19.84 -9.74 -24.71
CA ILE A 63 18.67 -10.14 -25.46
C ILE A 63 18.09 -11.42 -24.88
N THR A 64 16.78 -11.43 -24.65
CA THR A 64 15.97 -12.65 -24.54
C THR A 64 15.00 -12.66 -25.71
N ARG A 65 15.07 -13.70 -26.54
CA ARG A 65 14.07 -13.96 -27.59
C ARG A 65 13.21 -15.13 -27.18
N TRP A 66 11.92 -15.03 -27.45
CA TRP A 66 11.04 -16.18 -27.43
C TRP A 66 10.14 -16.12 -28.64
N GLU A 67 10.09 -17.23 -29.36
CA GLU A 67 9.07 -17.47 -30.35
C GLU A 67 7.85 -18.02 -29.61
N THR A 68 6.79 -17.24 -29.52
CA THR A 68 5.50 -17.83 -29.19
C THR A 68 5.04 -18.62 -30.41
N VAL A 69 5.20 -19.95 -30.35
CA VAL A 69 4.70 -20.88 -31.37
C VAL A 69 3.17 -20.89 -31.30
N TYR A 70 2.54 -19.93 -31.95
CA TYR A 70 1.09 -19.90 -32.12
C TYR A 70 0.75 -20.46 -33.51
N THR A 71 0.14 -21.65 -33.54
CA THR A 71 -0.30 -22.34 -34.76
C THR A 71 -1.70 -21.87 -35.18
N GLY A 72 -1.82 -20.60 -35.57
CA GLY A 72 -3.05 -20.00 -36.12
C GLY A 72 -2.77 -19.15 -37.36
N ASN A 73 -3.81 -18.55 -37.93
CA ASN A 73 -3.76 -17.78 -39.20
C ASN A 73 -2.88 -16.52 -39.17
N GLU A 74 -2.36 -16.15 -38.00
CA GLU A 74 -1.61 -14.92 -37.76
C GLU A 74 -0.08 -15.11 -37.80
N GLY A 75 0.40 -16.34 -37.98
CA GLY A 75 1.83 -16.66 -38.05
C GLY A 75 2.56 -16.54 -36.70
N PRO A 76 3.84 -16.97 -36.65
CA PRO A 76 4.63 -16.90 -35.43
C PRO A 76 4.89 -15.44 -35.04
N ILE A 77 4.58 -15.11 -33.78
CA ILE A 77 4.91 -13.81 -33.19
C ILE A 77 6.28 -13.98 -32.52
N ASP A 78 7.30 -13.33 -33.10
CA ASP A 78 8.62 -13.21 -32.48
C ASP A 78 8.63 -12.00 -31.52
N SER A 79 9.06 -12.22 -30.28
CA SER A 79 9.17 -11.19 -29.26
C SER A 79 10.60 -11.14 -28.76
N THR A 80 11.21 -9.96 -28.92
CA THR A 80 12.57 -9.69 -28.44
C THR A 80 12.50 -8.76 -27.25
N LYS A 81 13.11 -9.15 -26.13
CA LYS A 81 13.25 -8.33 -24.93
C LYS A 81 14.73 -8.02 -24.67
N TYR A 82 15.04 -6.75 -24.49
CA TYR A 82 16.35 -6.28 -24.06
C TYR A 82 16.31 -5.89 -22.59
N SER A 83 17.21 -6.39 -21.74
CA SER A 83 17.22 -6.13 -20.29
C SER A 83 18.60 -5.82 -19.71
N ARG A 84 18.84 -4.58 -19.26
CA ARG A 84 20.12 -4.19 -18.66
C ARG A 84 19.94 -3.34 -17.41
N PHE A 85 20.92 -3.39 -16.51
CA PHE A 85 21.02 -2.44 -15.41
C PHE A 85 21.60 -1.10 -15.88
N ALA A 86 21.01 0.01 -15.43
CA ALA A 86 21.45 1.36 -15.77
C ALA A 86 21.58 2.26 -14.54
N VAL A 87 22.51 3.21 -14.62
CA VAL A 87 22.53 4.38 -13.73
C VAL A 87 21.60 5.43 -14.33
N PHE A 88 20.78 6.02 -13.48
CA PHE A 88 19.73 6.93 -13.92
C PHE A 88 19.84 8.26 -13.19
N ALA A 89 19.71 9.35 -13.95
CA ALA A 89 19.85 10.70 -13.45
C ALA A 89 18.85 11.63 -14.15
N TRP A 90 18.40 12.65 -13.44
CA TRP A 90 17.54 13.72 -13.96
C TRP A 90 17.87 15.04 -13.26
N PRO A 91 17.42 16.20 -13.79
CA PRO A 91 17.62 17.48 -13.13
C PRO A 91 17.00 17.52 -11.73
N THR A 92 17.75 18.04 -10.76
CA THR A 92 17.32 18.13 -9.35
C THR A 92 16.01 18.92 -9.19
N VAL A 93 15.78 19.92 -10.03
CA VAL A 93 14.57 20.76 -10.03
C VAL A 93 13.30 19.93 -10.23
N ARG A 94 13.37 18.82 -10.98
CA ARG A 94 12.23 17.91 -11.24
C ARG A 94 12.27 16.65 -10.39
N HIS A 95 13.15 16.57 -9.40
CA HIS A 95 13.40 15.32 -8.67
C HIS A 95 12.14 14.81 -7.96
N GLY A 96 11.42 15.65 -7.23
CA GLY A 96 10.21 15.23 -6.51
C GLY A 96 9.10 14.75 -7.44
N GLU A 97 8.83 15.50 -8.52
CA GLU A 97 7.87 15.14 -9.56
C GLU A 97 8.25 13.79 -10.21
N ASN A 98 9.51 13.63 -10.58
CA ASN A 98 10.00 12.44 -11.24
C ASN A 98 10.01 11.22 -10.33
N MET A 99 10.34 11.37 -9.04
CA MET A 99 10.23 10.28 -8.06
C MET A 99 8.80 9.77 -7.98
N LEU A 100 7.81 10.65 -7.87
CA LEU A 100 6.42 10.22 -7.90
C LEU A 100 6.04 9.59 -9.24
N ASN A 101 6.45 10.17 -10.37
CA ASN A 101 6.02 9.71 -11.69
C ASN A 101 6.66 8.39 -12.12
N PHE A 102 7.89 8.16 -11.70
CA PHE A 102 8.73 7.08 -12.20
C PHE A 102 9.16 6.12 -11.11
N THR A 103 8.60 6.19 -9.91
CA THR A 103 8.83 5.16 -8.88
C THR A 103 7.51 4.78 -8.20
N SER A 104 7.58 3.89 -7.20
CA SER A 104 6.46 3.64 -6.31
C SER A 104 6.33 4.77 -5.28
N ALA A 105 5.11 5.02 -4.82
CA ALA A 105 4.88 6.05 -3.80
C ALA A 105 5.71 5.80 -2.52
N GLU A 106 5.96 4.53 -2.19
CA GLU A 106 6.76 4.09 -1.06
C GLU A 106 8.22 4.53 -1.16
N LEU A 107 8.79 4.47 -2.37
CA LEU A 107 10.13 4.98 -2.63
C LEU A 107 10.16 6.50 -2.62
N ALA A 108 9.18 7.13 -3.26
CA ALA A 108 9.11 8.58 -3.34
C ALA A 108 9.01 9.23 -1.94
N VAL A 109 8.22 8.65 -1.02
CA VAL A 109 8.12 9.17 0.36
C VAL A 109 9.38 8.91 1.18
N LYS A 110 10.08 7.79 0.97
CA LYS A 110 11.35 7.50 1.63
C LYS A 110 12.44 8.46 1.17
N ASP A 111 12.49 8.75 -0.12
CA ASP A 111 13.39 9.75 -0.68
C ASP A 111 13.11 11.13 -0.09
N LEU A 112 11.83 11.56 -0.07
CA LEU A 112 11.43 12.80 0.59
C LEU A 112 11.89 12.84 2.06
N ALA A 113 11.70 11.75 2.80
CA ALA A 113 12.11 11.65 4.20
C ALA A 113 13.62 11.74 4.42
N SER A 114 14.44 11.43 3.40
CA SER A 114 15.90 11.53 3.48
C SER A 114 16.42 12.97 3.30
N ARG A 115 15.60 13.86 2.74
CA ARG A 115 15.97 15.23 2.35
C ARG A 115 15.72 16.26 3.46
N LYS A 116 15.77 15.85 4.74
CA LYS A 116 15.43 16.72 5.88
C LYS A 116 16.25 18.03 5.86
N PRO A 117 15.65 19.17 6.28
CA PRO A 117 14.28 19.32 6.78
C PRO A 117 13.24 19.35 5.65
N VAL A 118 12.02 18.87 5.94
CA VAL A 118 10.87 18.93 5.03
C VAL A 118 9.82 19.85 5.66
N SER A 119 9.32 20.82 4.90
CA SER A 119 8.28 21.74 5.38
C SER A 119 6.88 21.13 5.27
N ALA A 120 5.92 21.66 6.04
CA ALA A 120 4.51 21.27 5.94
C ALA A 120 3.94 21.47 4.53
N ALA A 121 4.32 22.58 3.88
CA ALA A 121 3.89 22.90 2.52
C ALA A 121 4.40 21.86 1.51
N GLU A 122 5.68 21.50 1.57
CA GLU A 122 6.27 20.46 0.70
C GLU A 122 5.60 19.10 0.93
N LEU A 123 5.37 18.73 2.19
CA LEU A 123 4.72 17.47 2.53
C LEU A 123 3.28 17.41 2.01
N ARG A 124 2.55 18.53 2.07
CA ARG A 124 1.19 18.65 1.54
C ARG A 124 1.16 18.60 0.02
N THR A 125 2.04 19.33 -0.67
CA THR A 125 2.19 19.26 -2.13
C THR A 125 2.54 17.84 -2.59
N PHE A 126 3.41 17.14 -1.85
CA PHE A 126 3.73 15.75 -2.14
C PHE A 126 2.51 14.84 -2.00
N LEU A 127 1.73 14.99 -0.92
CA LEU A 127 0.50 14.22 -0.71
C LEU A 127 -0.53 14.49 -1.83
N ASP A 128 -0.74 15.75 -2.21
CA ASP A 128 -1.65 16.13 -3.29
C ASP A 128 -1.23 15.51 -4.64
N ALA A 129 0.07 15.58 -4.98
CA ALA A 129 0.59 14.97 -6.19
C ALA A 129 0.46 13.43 -6.18
N ALA A 130 0.77 12.77 -5.06
CA ALA A 130 0.62 11.33 -4.92
C ALA A 130 -0.85 10.90 -5.01
N THR A 131 -1.75 11.62 -4.34
CA THR A 131 -3.19 11.31 -4.36
C THR A 131 -3.79 11.49 -5.74
N SER A 132 -3.40 12.54 -6.48
CA SER A 132 -3.79 12.72 -7.88
C SER A 132 -3.34 11.57 -8.78
N ARG A 133 -2.14 11.03 -8.56
CA ARG A 133 -1.60 9.92 -9.37
C ARG A 133 -2.25 8.58 -9.05
N TYR A 134 -2.42 8.27 -7.76
CA TYR A 134 -2.88 6.96 -7.32
C TYR A 134 -4.39 6.90 -7.04
N GLY A 135 -5.10 8.02 -7.17
CA GLY A 135 -6.54 8.13 -6.90
C GLY A 135 -6.90 7.94 -5.43
N TRP A 136 -5.95 8.20 -4.51
CA TRP A 136 -6.14 7.92 -3.09
C TRP A 136 -7.20 8.82 -2.46
N GLY A 137 -8.04 8.24 -1.62
CA GLY A 137 -9.04 9.00 -0.85
C GLY A 137 -10.18 9.58 -1.70
N VAL A 138 -10.34 9.15 -2.95
CA VAL A 138 -11.52 9.42 -3.78
C VAL A 138 -12.60 8.40 -3.45
N GLU A 139 -13.75 8.88 -2.98
CA GLU A 139 -14.95 8.07 -2.78
C GLU A 139 -15.64 7.84 -4.12
N ASP A 140 -15.33 6.71 -4.74
CA ASP A 140 -16.05 6.22 -5.92
C ASP A 140 -16.90 5.02 -5.48
N TRP A 141 -18.21 5.09 -5.70
CA TRP A 141 -19.14 4.05 -5.26
C TRP A 141 -18.96 2.75 -6.06
N TRP A 142 -18.32 2.82 -7.24
CA TRP A 142 -18.01 1.67 -8.10
C TRP A 142 -16.56 1.20 -7.97
N ARG A 143 -15.62 2.10 -7.64
CA ARG A 143 -14.22 1.76 -7.37
C ARG A 143 -13.91 1.83 -5.88
N ARG A 144 -13.49 0.69 -5.32
CA ARG A 144 -12.87 0.62 -3.98
C ARG A 144 -11.84 1.75 -3.85
N CYS A 145 -12.02 2.64 -2.87
CA CYS A 145 -11.15 3.78 -2.68
C CYS A 145 -9.74 3.28 -2.36
N PRO A 146 -8.74 3.48 -3.23
CA PRO A 146 -7.40 3.03 -2.95
C PRO A 146 -6.88 3.83 -1.75
N LYS A 147 -6.39 3.13 -0.74
CA LYS A 147 -5.71 3.71 0.42
C LYS A 147 -4.21 3.52 0.25
N VAL A 148 -3.42 4.28 1.02
CA VAL A 148 -1.97 4.15 0.97
C VAL A 148 -1.52 2.78 1.52
N SER A 149 -0.37 2.29 1.09
CA SER A 149 0.21 1.05 1.63
C SER A 149 0.75 1.24 3.05
N ILE A 150 0.91 0.14 3.79
CA ILE A 150 1.52 0.14 5.13
C ILE A 150 2.94 0.71 5.10
N ARG A 151 3.72 0.39 4.05
CA ARG A 151 5.09 0.89 3.88
C ARG A 151 5.13 2.40 3.63
N PHE A 152 4.18 2.92 2.85
CA PHE A 152 4.01 4.37 2.68
C PHE A 152 3.63 5.04 4.00
N CYS A 153 2.60 4.52 4.70
CA CYS A 153 2.17 5.01 6.00
C CYS A 153 3.32 5.17 6.97
N ARG A 154 4.18 4.15 7.11
CA ARG A 154 5.31 4.18 8.04
C ARG A 154 6.23 5.37 7.83
N SER A 155 6.55 5.68 6.58
CA SER A 155 7.46 6.79 6.26
C SER A 155 6.76 8.14 6.41
N PHE A 156 5.51 8.23 5.93
CA PHE A 156 4.73 9.46 5.96
C PHE A 156 4.32 9.87 7.38
N LEU A 157 3.94 8.93 8.26
CA LEU A 157 3.60 9.21 9.65
C LEU A 157 4.80 9.78 10.44
N ASN A 158 6.03 9.33 10.16
CA ASN A 158 7.22 9.92 10.78
C ASN A 158 7.44 11.36 10.28
N LEU A 159 7.22 11.64 9.00
CA LEU A 159 7.31 13.01 8.47
C LEU A 159 6.25 13.94 9.09
N LEU A 160 5.03 13.44 9.30
CA LEU A 160 3.98 14.21 9.98
C LEU A 160 4.38 14.62 11.39
N VAL A 161 4.97 13.70 12.16
CA VAL A 161 5.51 14.00 13.50
C VAL A 161 6.63 15.05 13.43
N ASP A 162 7.55 14.91 12.48
CA ASP A 162 8.67 15.85 12.33
C ASP A 162 8.20 17.27 11.94
N VAL A 163 7.14 17.37 11.13
CA VAL A 163 6.55 18.65 10.70
C VAL A 163 5.69 19.28 11.79
N GLY A 164 4.99 18.47 12.60
CA GLY A 164 4.16 18.96 13.70
C GLY A 164 2.87 19.67 13.26
N ASP A 165 2.35 19.41 12.06
CA ASP A 165 1.09 19.99 11.56
C ASP A 165 -0.12 19.09 11.93
N PRO A 166 -0.98 19.51 12.89
CA PRO A 166 -2.10 18.70 13.35
C PRO A 166 -3.20 18.54 12.28
N GLU A 167 -3.43 19.57 11.47
CA GLU A 167 -4.46 19.55 10.42
C GLU A 167 -4.08 18.58 9.30
N LEU A 168 -2.81 18.64 8.85
CA LEU A 168 -2.29 17.70 7.86
C LEU A 168 -2.27 16.27 8.41
N THR A 169 -1.93 16.10 9.69
CA THR A 169 -1.94 14.79 10.35
C THR A 169 -3.35 14.20 10.42
N LYS A 170 -4.33 14.98 10.86
CA LYS A 170 -5.75 14.58 10.92
C LYS A 170 -6.30 14.24 9.54
N LEU A 171 -5.97 15.05 8.53
CA LEU A 171 -6.35 14.81 7.14
C LEU A 171 -5.75 13.48 6.63
N PHE A 172 -4.47 13.22 6.92
CA PHE A 172 -3.81 11.98 6.53
C PHE A 172 -4.47 10.75 7.15
N LEU A 173 -4.66 10.79 8.46
CA LEU A 173 -5.26 9.70 9.23
C LEU A 173 -6.68 9.38 8.72
N SER A 174 -7.54 10.39 8.58
CA SER A 174 -8.94 10.17 8.20
C SER A 174 -9.12 9.73 6.75
N LYS A 175 -8.45 10.39 5.80
CA LYS A 175 -8.75 10.25 4.37
C LYS A 175 -7.86 9.25 3.66
N TYR A 176 -6.60 9.10 4.07
CA TYR A 176 -5.61 8.38 3.27
C TYR A 176 -5.11 7.09 3.94
N CYS A 177 -4.96 7.09 5.27
CA CYS A 177 -4.50 5.93 6.02
C CYS A 177 -5.49 4.74 5.89
N PRO A 178 -5.01 3.52 5.62
CA PRO A 178 -5.87 2.34 5.64
C PRO A 178 -6.24 1.97 7.08
N ARG A 179 -7.39 1.30 7.23
CA ARG A 179 -7.77 0.65 8.49
C ARG A 179 -6.87 -0.55 8.73
N LEU A 180 -6.35 -0.70 9.95
CA LEU A 180 -5.17 -1.52 10.18
C LEU A 180 -5.42 -2.88 10.76
N GLY A 181 -6.58 -3.15 11.36
CA GLY A 181 -6.84 -4.46 11.95
C GLY A 181 -6.57 -5.56 10.91
N LYS A 182 -5.78 -6.56 11.31
CA LYS A 182 -5.20 -7.70 10.55
C LYS A 182 -4.60 -7.41 9.17
N GLN A 183 -4.26 -6.17 8.86
CA GLN A 183 -3.42 -5.86 7.70
C GLN A 183 -2.04 -6.49 7.89
N ASN A 184 -1.44 -6.98 6.80
CA ASN A 184 -0.07 -7.49 6.84
C ASN A 184 0.90 -6.36 7.23
N GLU A 185 1.95 -6.69 7.98
CA GLU A 185 2.96 -5.74 8.48
C GLU A 185 2.43 -4.58 9.35
N ASN A 186 1.16 -4.58 9.78
CA ASN A 186 0.55 -3.47 10.52
C ASN A 186 1.25 -3.12 11.85
N ALA A 187 1.84 -4.12 12.52
CA ALA A 187 2.60 -3.94 13.74
C ALA A 187 3.82 -3.02 13.55
N SER A 188 4.34 -2.89 12.33
CA SER A 188 5.45 -1.99 12.01
C SER A 188 5.10 -0.51 12.16
N LEU A 189 3.80 -0.17 12.22
CA LEU A 189 3.32 1.20 12.40
C LEU A 189 3.15 1.61 13.87
N ILE A 190 3.18 0.66 14.80
CA ILE A 190 2.96 0.91 16.24
C ILE A 190 3.87 2.04 16.77
N PRO A 191 5.19 2.04 16.49
CA PRO A 191 6.06 3.13 16.97
C PRO A 191 5.67 4.51 16.44
N ALA A 192 5.19 4.59 15.19
CA ALA A 192 4.77 5.85 14.59
C ALA A 192 3.48 6.37 15.22
N PHE A 193 2.52 5.50 15.53
CA PHE A 193 1.29 5.91 16.23
C PHE A 193 1.52 6.31 17.67
N ILE A 194 2.44 5.65 18.38
CA ILE A 194 2.86 6.09 19.72
C ILE A 194 3.42 7.52 19.65
N LYS A 195 4.29 7.80 18.67
CA LYS A 195 4.83 9.16 18.47
C LYS A 195 3.74 10.17 18.19
N ILE A 196 2.81 9.89 17.27
CA ILE A 196 1.69 10.80 16.96
C ILE A 196 0.87 11.09 18.21
N ALA A 197 0.42 10.05 18.92
CA ALA A 197 -0.38 10.20 20.13
C ALA A 197 0.36 10.91 21.29
N SER A 198 1.69 10.94 21.26
CA SER A 198 2.53 11.66 22.24
C SER A 198 2.84 13.09 21.81
N THR A 199 2.79 13.40 20.52
CA THR A 199 3.22 14.70 19.96
C THR A 199 2.05 15.65 19.78
N PHE A 200 0.91 15.14 19.31
CA PHE A 200 -0.27 15.95 19.00
C PHE A 200 -1.29 15.90 20.14
N SER A 201 -2.12 16.95 20.24
CA SER A 201 -3.25 16.93 21.17
C SER A 201 -4.21 15.79 20.82
N TRP A 202 -4.70 15.09 21.84
CA TRP A 202 -5.65 14.00 21.64
C TRP A 202 -6.96 14.47 21.00
N ASP A 203 -7.36 15.72 21.24
CA ASP A 203 -8.58 16.28 20.66
C ASP A 203 -8.48 16.46 19.13
N ASP A 204 -7.26 16.63 18.60
CA ASP A 204 -7.05 16.82 17.16
C ASP A 204 -7.03 15.49 16.41
N VAL A 205 -6.33 14.48 16.95
CA VAL A 205 -6.00 13.24 16.25
C VAL A 205 -6.66 11.97 16.83
N GLY A 206 -7.20 12.04 18.05
CA GLY A 206 -7.62 10.87 18.82
C GLY A 206 -8.74 10.08 18.16
N GLU A 207 -9.77 10.76 17.64
CA GLU A 207 -10.88 10.11 16.93
C GLU A 207 -10.38 9.34 15.70
N ALA A 208 -9.56 9.98 14.88
CA ALA A 208 -9.01 9.38 13.66
C ALA A 208 -8.11 8.18 13.97
N LEU A 209 -7.27 8.28 15.02
CA LEU A 209 -6.45 7.16 15.49
C LEU A 209 -7.30 5.97 15.96
N LEU A 210 -8.36 6.24 16.71
CA LEU A 210 -9.27 5.19 17.19
C LEU A 210 -10.01 4.48 16.06
N ASP A 211 -10.39 5.18 14.98
CA ASP A 211 -10.99 4.51 13.81
C ASP A 211 -9.97 3.62 13.10
N ILE A 212 -8.77 4.13 12.82
CA ILE A 212 -7.74 3.40 12.07
C ILE A 212 -7.30 2.13 12.80
N LEU A 213 -6.94 2.27 14.09
CA LEU A 213 -6.45 1.16 14.92
C LEU A 213 -7.59 0.24 15.32
N GLY A 214 -8.77 0.82 15.59
CA GLY A 214 -9.93 0.09 16.05
C GLY A 214 -10.61 -0.68 14.93
N THR A 215 -10.53 -0.26 13.67
CA THR A 215 -11.33 -0.88 12.61
C THR A 215 -10.57 -2.00 11.89
N GLN A 216 -11.28 -3.11 11.68
CA GLN A 216 -10.76 -4.24 10.92
C GLN A 216 -10.72 -3.88 9.45
N SER A 217 -9.60 -4.19 8.79
CA SER A 217 -9.54 -4.10 7.34
C SER A 217 -10.55 -5.08 6.73
N PRO A 218 -11.39 -4.66 5.77
CA PRO A 218 -12.22 -5.60 5.02
C PRO A 218 -11.39 -6.52 4.11
N TYR A 219 -10.09 -6.23 3.95
CA TYR A 219 -9.16 -6.96 3.10
C TYR A 219 -8.05 -7.57 3.96
N TRP A 220 -8.00 -8.90 3.97
CA TRP A 220 -6.85 -9.69 4.41
C TRP A 220 -6.37 -10.40 3.14
N GLY A 221 -5.09 -10.24 2.79
CA GLY A 221 -4.52 -10.90 1.61
C GLY A 221 -4.71 -12.41 1.71
N TYR A 222 -5.37 -13.02 0.72
CA TYR A 222 -5.45 -14.48 0.64
C TYR A 222 -4.03 -15.03 0.55
N GLY A 223 -3.61 -15.79 1.56
CA GLY A 223 -2.28 -16.40 1.64
C GLY A 223 -1.22 -15.59 2.38
N GLU A 224 -1.51 -14.36 2.81
CA GLU A 224 -0.59 -13.58 3.65
C GLU A 224 -0.85 -13.83 5.13
N LYS A 225 0.21 -13.88 5.93
CA LYS A 225 0.08 -14.02 7.38
C LYS A 225 -0.64 -12.77 7.91
N PRO A 226 -1.81 -12.92 8.55
CA PRO A 226 -2.55 -11.77 9.07
C PRO A 226 -1.70 -11.08 10.15
N GLY A 227 -1.67 -9.75 10.11
CA GLY A 227 -1.07 -8.96 11.17
C GLY A 227 -1.94 -8.90 12.42
N ASP A 228 -1.58 -8.01 13.33
CA ASP A 228 -2.25 -7.82 14.62
C ASP A 228 -3.74 -7.48 14.42
N SER A 229 -4.59 -8.06 15.25
CA SER A 229 -5.99 -7.68 15.31
C SER A 229 -6.15 -6.24 15.82
N ALA A 230 -7.31 -5.63 15.54
CA ALA A 230 -7.59 -4.27 16.04
C ALA A 230 -7.47 -4.14 17.57
N VAL A 231 -7.81 -5.19 18.33
CA VAL A 231 -7.66 -5.19 19.80
C VAL A 231 -6.18 -5.22 20.18
N GLU A 232 -5.38 -6.06 19.54
CA GLU A 232 -3.93 -6.13 19.80
C GLU A 232 -3.24 -4.81 19.44
N LEU A 233 -3.58 -4.20 18.30
CA LEU A 233 -3.05 -2.89 17.91
C LEU A 233 -3.35 -1.81 18.95
N LEU A 234 -4.62 -1.68 19.38
CA LEU A 234 -5.01 -0.71 20.39
C LEU A 234 -4.25 -0.93 21.71
N LEU A 235 -4.11 -2.18 22.15
CA LEU A 235 -3.39 -2.51 23.38
C LEU A 235 -1.89 -2.24 23.28
N ARG A 236 -1.25 -2.56 22.14
CA ARG A 236 0.19 -2.35 21.95
C ARG A 236 0.54 -0.87 21.81
N VAL A 237 -0.31 -0.07 21.16
CA VAL A 237 -0.13 1.39 21.14
C VAL A 237 -0.35 1.97 22.53
N ALA A 238 -1.38 1.54 23.26
CA ALA A 238 -1.63 1.99 24.63
C ALA A 238 -0.48 1.65 25.59
N ALA A 239 0.15 0.48 25.43
CA ALA A 239 1.28 0.05 26.25
C ALA A 239 2.55 0.91 26.06
N GLY A 240 2.68 1.58 24.92
CA GLY A 240 3.79 2.49 24.64
C GLY A 240 3.56 3.94 25.08
N LEU A 241 2.39 4.26 25.65
CA LEU A 241 2.02 5.61 26.08
C LEU A 241 2.05 5.72 27.60
N ASN A 242 2.36 6.92 28.08
CA ASN A 242 2.25 7.25 29.50
C ASN A 242 0.78 7.26 29.96
N ASP A 243 0.57 7.22 31.28
CA ASP A 243 -0.77 7.39 31.85
C ASP A 243 -1.34 8.77 31.46
N GLY A 244 -2.49 8.75 30.81
CA GLY A 244 -3.14 9.95 30.27
C GLY A 244 -4.35 9.63 29.38
N VAL A 245 -5.01 10.67 28.88
CA VAL A 245 -6.21 10.57 28.03
C VAL A 245 -6.01 9.64 26.83
N PRO A 246 -4.90 9.72 26.05
CA PRO A 246 -4.66 8.81 24.92
C PRO A 246 -4.68 7.34 25.31
N ARG A 247 -3.96 6.97 26.38
CA ARG A 247 -3.86 5.60 26.86
C ARG A 247 -5.22 5.08 27.34
N GLN A 248 -5.94 5.87 28.13
CA GLN A 248 -7.26 5.49 28.65
C GLN A 248 -8.28 5.28 27.52
N ALA A 249 -8.29 6.17 26.52
CA ALA A 249 -9.20 6.06 25.37
C ALA A 249 -8.92 4.79 24.53
N LEU A 250 -7.64 4.48 24.27
CA LEU A 250 -7.24 3.27 23.56
C LEU A 250 -7.65 1.99 24.32
N LEU A 251 -7.42 1.95 25.64
CA LEU A 251 -7.82 0.82 26.49
C LEU A 251 -9.35 0.64 26.52
N ALA A 252 -10.10 1.74 26.67
CA ALA A 252 -11.56 1.72 26.64
C ALA A 252 -12.08 1.17 25.29
N LYS A 253 -11.49 1.60 24.18
CA LYS A 253 -11.84 1.11 22.84
C LYS A 253 -11.52 -0.37 22.65
N ALA A 254 -10.38 -0.83 23.16
CA ALA A 254 -9.99 -2.24 23.13
C ALA A 254 -10.99 -3.11 23.92
N LEU A 255 -11.41 -2.64 25.10
CA LEU A 255 -12.43 -3.30 25.92
C LEU A 255 -13.80 -3.35 25.22
N GLU A 256 -14.24 -2.24 24.62
CA GLU A 256 -15.47 -2.17 23.84
C GLU A 256 -15.47 -3.23 22.71
N LYS A 257 -14.37 -3.31 21.94
CA LYS A 257 -14.19 -4.26 20.84
C LYS A 257 -14.15 -5.72 21.32
N SER A 258 -13.43 -6.01 22.40
CA SER A 258 -13.36 -7.36 22.95
C SER A 258 -14.73 -7.86 23.44
N LYS A 259 -15.53 -6.98 24.09
CA LYS A 259 -16.91 -7.29 24.51
C LYS A 259 -17.82 -7.56 23.31
N LYS A 260 -17.76 -6.73 22.27
CA LYS A 260 -18.52 -6.95 21.02
C LYS A 260 -18.20 -8.31 20.39
N ARG A 261 -16.91 -8.69 20.36
CA ARG A 261 -16.47 -9.98 19.83
C ARG A 261 -16.97 -11.17 20.67
N LYS A 262 -16.96 -11.06 22.01
CA LYS A 262 -17.55 -12.09 22.89
C LYS A 262 -19.05 -12.26 22.64
N ARG A 263 -19.80 -11.17 22.54
CA ARG A 263 -21.25 -11.21 22.23
C ARG A 263 -21.54 -11.80 20.84
N SER A 264 -20.76 -11.48 19.82
CA SER A 264 -20.91 -12.06 18.48
C SER A 264 -20.57 -13.55 18.41
N CYS A 265 -19.76 -14.08 19.34
CA CYS A 265 -19.52 -15.53 19.45
C CYS A 265 -20.61 -16.26 20.25
N ILE A 266 -21.30 -15.57 21.17
CA ILE A 266 -22.39 -16.12 21.98
C ILE A 266 -23.71 -16.16 21.19
N LEU A 267 -24.00 -15.17 20.34
CA LEU A 267 -25.24 -15.10 19.56
C LEU A 267 -25.46 -16.32 18.62
N PRO A 268 -24.46 -16.82 17.87
CA PRO A 268 -24.60 -18.05 17.07
C PRO A 268 -24.79 -19.32 17.91
N GLN A 269 -24.28 -19.35 19.15
CA GLN A 269 -24.46 -20.49 20.06
C GLN A 269 -25.86 -20.48 20.71
N GLN A 270 -26.39 -19.30 21.04
CA GLN A 270 -27.76 -19.11 21.55
C GLN A 270 -28.81 -19.42 20.48
N LEU A 271 -28.60 -19.00 19.22
CA LEU A 271 -29.49 -19.36 18.10
C LEU A 271 -29.48 -20.87 17.79
N LYS A 272 -28.33 -21.56 17.94
CA LYS A 272 -28.28 -23.03 17.88
C LYS A 272 -29.01 -23.71 19.04
N PHE A 273 -28.95 -23.12 20.24
CA PHE A 273 -29.67 -23.64 21.42
C PHE A 273 -31.19 -23.45 21.31
N CYS A 274 -31.67 -22.30 20.80
CA CYS A 274 -33.09 -22.06 20.58
C CYS A 274 -33.66 -22.87 19.41
N GLY A 275 -32.87 -23.11 18.34
CA GLY A 275 -33.27 -23.99 17.24
C GLY A 275 -33.45 -25.46 17.65
N ASN A 276 -32.64 -25.94 18.60
CA ASN A 276 -32.72 -27.31 19.12
C ASN A 276 -33.82 -27.50 20.19
N MET A 277 -34.32 -26.42 20.82
CA MET A 277 -35.47 -26.49 21.73
C MET A 277 -36.81 -26.55 20.99
N LEU A 278 -36.91 -25.94 19.80
CA LEU A 278 -38.13 -25.97 18.98
C LEU A 278 -38.30 -27.27 18.17
N SER A 279 -37.25 -28.10 18.03
CA SER A 279 -37.32 -29.42 17.40
C SER A 279 -37.56 -30.57 18.38
N ALA A 280 -37.59 -30.31 19.69
CA ALA A 280 -37.70 -31.34 20.74
C ALA A 280 -39.14 -31.53 21.28
N SER A 281 -40.14 -30.89 20.69
CA SER A 281 -41.54 -31.00 21.13
C SER A 281 -42.51 -31.35 20.00
N VAL A 282 -42.20 -32.36 19.17
CA VAL A 282 -43.20 -33.14 18.43
C VAL A 282 -42.67 -34.57 18.26
N THR A 283 -42.96 -35.45 19.21
CA THR A 283 -42.99 -36.90 18.98
C THR A 283 -44.45 -37.32 18.87
N PRO A 284 -44.94 -37.77 17.70
CA PRO A 284 -46.21 -38.45 17.63
C PRO A 284 -46.01 -39.88 18.14
N ASN A 285 -46.78 -40.23 19.15
CA ASN A 285 -46.86 -41.57 19.72
C ASN A 285 -47.44 -42.55 18.67
N PRO A 286 -46.78 -43.68 18.34
CA PRO A 286 -47.36 -44.66 17.43
C PRO A 286 -48.20 -45.69 18.19
N SER A 287 -49.38 -45.99 17.62
CA SER A 287 -50.16 -47.24 17.71
C SER A 287 -50.81 -47.66 19.03
N ILE A 288 -52.16 -47.64 19.04
CA ILE A 288 -53.05 -48.71 19.53
C ILE A 288 -54.32 -48.70 18.65
N TRP A 289 -54.49 -49.77 17.87
CA TRP A 289 -55.66 -50.34 17.15
C TRP A 289 -56.69 -49.43 16.47
#